data_AF-A0A382NUH2-F1
#
_entry.id   AF-A0A382NUH2-F1
#
_cell.length_a   1.000
_cell.length_b   1.000
_cell.length_c   1.000
_cell.angle_alpha   90.00
_cell.angle_beta   90.00
_cell.angle_gamma   90.00
#
_symmetry.space_group_name_H-M   'P 1'
#
loop_
_entity.id
_entity.type
_entity.pdbx_description
1 polymer ?
#
loop_
_entity_poly.entity_id
_entity_poly.type
_entity_poly.pdbx_seq_one_letter_code
_entity_poly.pdbx_strand_id
1 'polypeptide(L)'
;EIFEWDLGSTFNYAEMAGLIAPRPFMVERGHYDGVASDETVGWEFAKVRFLYQGKLKLPGRCEIEWFDGPHTINGRGTYDFLHRHLDWPRR
;
A
#
# COMPACT_ATOMS: atom_id res chain seq x y z
N GLU A 1 -1.45 15.64 1.04
CA GLU A 1 -2.00 15.23 2.34
C GLU A 1 -3.49 15.02 2.14
N ILE A 2 -4.03 13.84 2.52
CA ILE A 2 -5.48 13.59 2.47
C ILE A 2 -6.07 14.03 3.80
N PHE A 3 -6.99 14.97 3.79
CA PHE A 3 -7.63 15.46 5.01
C PHE A 3 -8.92 14.68 5.25
N GLU A 4 -8.93 13.87 6.31
CA GLU A 4 -10.12 13.14 6.75
C GLU A 4 -10.67 13.70 8.05
N TRP A 5 -12.00 13.64 8.17
CA TRP A 5 -12.69 13.98 9.40
C TRP A 5 -12.30 13.00 10.52
N ASP A 6 -11.98 13.52 11.70
CA ASP A 6 -11.60 12.75 12.91
C ASP A 6 -10.26 11.96 12.87
N LEU A 7 -9.47 12.04 11.78
CA LEU A 7 -8.05 11.62 11.81
C LEU A 7 -7.12 12.72 12.35
N GLY A 8 -7.67 13.92 12.54
CA GLY A 8 -6.96 15.11 13.02
C GLY A 8 -5.92 15.62 12.03
N SER A 9 -5.52 16.87 12.16
CA SER A 9 -4.38 17.46 11.41
C SER A 9 -3.03 16.88 11.85
N THR A 10 -3.00 15.63 12.31
CA THR A 10 -1.90 15.02 13.07
C THR A 10 -1.37 13.75 12.45
N PHE A 11 -2.21 12.96 11.78
CA PHE A 11 -1.81 11.71 11.15
C PHE A 11 -2.52 11.55 9.81
N ASN A 12 -1.83 10.94 8.85
CA ASN A 12 -2.34 10.58 7.55
C ASN A 12 -2.22 9.08 7.30
N TYR A 13 -2.61 8.66 6.11
CA TYR A 13 -2.58 7.27 5.66
C TYR A 13 -1.21 6.61 5.77
N ALA A 14 -0.12 7.36 5.53
CA ALA A 14 1.22 6.83 5.68
C ALA A 14 1.57 6.48 7.13
N GLU A 15 1.19 7.31 8.11
CA GLU A 15 1.42 7.00 9.52
C GLU A 15 0.63 5.76 9.95
N MET A 16 -0.64 5.66 9.53
CA MET A 16 -1.47 4.48 9.83
C MET A 16 -0.89 3.20 9.21
N ALA A 17 -0.53 3.24 7.92
CA ALA A 17 0.10 2.10 7.24
C ALA A 17 1.46 1.75 7.86
N GLY A 18 2.18 2.73 8.40
CA GLY A 18 3.43 2.53 9.13
C GLY A 18 3.29 1.62 10.36
N LEU A 19 2.13 1.61 11.02
CA LEU A 19 1.86 0.74 12.18
C LEU A 19 1.79 -0.75 11.84
N ILE A 20 1.73 -1.11 10.56
CA ILE A 20 1.74 -2.51 10.11
C ILE A 20 3.15 -3.10 10.23
N ALA A 21 4.19 -2.26 10.14
CA ALA A 21 5.57 -2.72 10.20
C ALA A 21 5.85 -3.49 11.51
N PRO A 22 6.64 -4.58 11.47
CA PRO A 22 7.42 -5.09 10.34
C PRO A 22 6.70 -6.14 9.47
N ARG A 23 5.37 -6.31 9.63
CA ARG A 23 4.61 -7.28 8.82
C ARG A 23 4.56 -6.83 7.36
N PRO A 24 4.45 -7.75 6.39
CA PRO A 24 4.31 -7.38 4.98
C PRO A 24 3.08 -6.49 4.73
N PHE A 25 3.24 -5.48 3.89
CA PHE A 25 2.19 -4.52 3.51
C PHE A 25 2.15 -4.34 1.98
N MET A 26 0.95 -4.31 1.39
CA MET A 26 0.77 -4.09 -0.04
C MET A 26 -0.42 -3.17 -0.29
N VAL A 27 -0.34 -2.38 -1.37
CA VAL A 27 -1.42 -1.53 -1.88
C VAL A 27 -1.76 -1.95 -3.32
N GLU A 28 -3.04 -1.94 -3.66
CA GLU A 28 -3.53 -2.00 -5.05
C GLU A 28 -4.05 -0.63 -5.47
N ARG A 29 -3.78 -0.23 -6.71
CA ARG A 29 -4.28 1.03 -7.25
C ARG A 29 -4.65 0.94 -8.73
N GLY A 30 -5.94 1.10 -9.01
CA GLY A 30 -6.47 1.25 -10.36
C GLY A 30 -6.37 2.70 -10.85
N HIS A 31 -5.84 2.93 -12.05
CA HIS A 31 -5.66 4.28 -12.61
C HIS A 31 -6.96 5.08 -12.73
N TYR A 32 -8.11 4.41 -12.89
CA TYR A 32 -9.42 5.02 -13.05
C TYR A 32 -10.31 4.87 -11.81
N ASP A 33 -9.76 4.49 -10.66
CA ASP A 33 -10.49 4.50 -9.41
C ASP A 33 -10.67 5.95 -8.91
N GLY A 34 -11.91 6.42 -8.92
CA GLY A 34 -12.29 7.79 -8.58
C GLY A 34 -12.21 8.17 -7.10
N VAL A 35 -11.83 7.24 -6.20
CA VAL A 35 -11.69 7.53 -4.77
C VAL A 35 -10.48 8.44 -4.47
N ALA A 36 -9.37 8.26 -5.19
CA ALA A 36 -8.15 9.05 -5.03
C ALA A 36 -7.39 9.14 -6.36
N SER A 37 -6.39 10.03 -6.46
CA SER A 37 -5.49 10.09 -7.63
C SER A 37 -4.27 9.19 -7.44
N ASP A 38 -3.65 8.79 -8.55
CA ASP A 38 -2.38 8.04 -8.53
C ASP A 38 -1.27 8.82 -7.80
N GLU A 39 -1.21 10.12 -8.00
CA GLU A 39 -0.26 11.00 -7.32
C GLU A 39 -0.42 10.90 -5.80
N THR A 40 -1.65 10.97 -5.31
CA THR A 40 -1.93 10.97 -3.86
C THR A 40 -1.57 9.63 -3.24
N VAL A 41 -2.02 8.53 -3.86
CA VAL A 41 -1.72 7.17 -3.38
C VAL A 41 -0.23 6.89 -3.46
N GLY A 42 0.42 7.26 -4.55
CA GLY A 42 1.87 7.10 -4.74
C GLY A 42 2.69 7.90 -3.72
N TRP A 43 2.27 9.13 -3.42
CA TRP A 43 2.92 9.99 -2.42
C TRP A 43 2.88 9.39 -1.02
N GLU A 44 1.69 8.98 -0.54
CA GLU A 44 1.57 8.38 0.79
C GLU A 44 2.29 7.01 0.85
N PHE A 45 2.16 6.18 -0.19
CA PHE A 45 2.87 4.92 -0.27
C PHE A 45 4.40 5.11 -0.26
N ALA A 46 4.93 6.14 -0.91
CA ALA A 46 6.37 6.42 -0.92
C ALA A 46 6.93 6.66 0.49
N LYS A 47 6.18 7.35 1.36
CA LYS A 47 6.55 7.53 2.78
C LYS A 47 6.62 6.20 3.52
N VAL A 48 5.62 5.32 3.32
CA VAL A 48 5.60 3.96 3.91
C VAL A 48 6.78 3.13 3.40
N ARG A 49 7.03 3.16 2.09
CA ARG A 49 8.17 2.44 1.50
C ARG A 49 9.51 2.95 2.02
N PHE A 50 9.65 4.26 2.25
CA PHE A 50 10.84 4.83 2.88
C PHE A 50 11.01 4.35 4.32
N LEU A 51 9.94 4.23 5.11
CA LEU A 51 9.99 3.61 6.43
C LEU A 51 10.48 2.15 6.35
N TYR A 52 9.84 1.32 5.53
CA TYR A 52 10.20 -0.10 5.40
C TYR A 52 11.63 -0.31 4.89
N GLN A 53 11.96 0.26 3.73
CA GLN A 53 13.22 -0.01 3.05
C GLN A 53 14.35 0.90 3.54
N GLY A 54 14.06 2.20 3.70
CA GLY A 54 15.04 3.22 4.04
C GLY A 54 15.43 3.20 5.52
N LYS A 55 14.45 3.18 6.42
CA LYS A 55 14.67 3.25 7.88
C LYS A 55 14.84 1.87 8.52
N LEU A 56 13.87 0.97 8.32
CA LEU A 56 13.81 -0.33 8.98
C LEU A 56 14.63 -1.44 8.28
N LYS A 57 15.11 -1.17 7.06
CA LYS A 57 15.89 -2.13 6.26
C LYS A 57 15.17 -3.46 6.04
N LEU A 58 13.87 -3.38 5.71
CA LEU A 58 12.97 -4.50 5.41
C LEU A 58 12.70 -4.59 3.89
N PRO A 59 13.67 -4.99 3.07
CA PRO A 59 13.46 -5.12 1.63
C PRO A 59 12.42 -6.20 1.32
N GLY A 60 11.63 -6.01 0.26
CA GLY A 60 10.66 -6.99 -0.21
C GLY A 60 9.43 -7.20 0.70
N ARG A 61 9.20 -6.33 1.70
CA ARG A 61 8.01 -6.40 2.58
C ARG A 61 6.97 -5.31 2.33
N CYS A 62 7.22 -4.42 1.37
CA CYS A 62 6.35 -3.30 1.05
C CYS A 62 6.27 -3.15 -0.47
N GLU A 63 5.07 -3.27 -1.04
CA GLU A 63 4.82 -3.34 -2.48
C GLU A 63 3.55 -2.56 -2.87
N ILE A 64 3.49 -2.06 -4.11
CA ILE A 64 2.29 -1.46 -4.69
C ILE A 64 2.09 -2.01 -6.11
N GLU A 65 0.87 -2.42 -6.41
CA GLU A 65 0.45 -2.78 -7.77
C GLU A 65 -0.37 -1.64 -8.37
N TRP A 66 0.02 -1.20 -9.58
CA TRP A 66 -0.74 -0.29 -10.41
C TRP A 66 -1.40 -1.08 -11.53
N PHE A 67 -2.67 -0.84 -11.80
CA PHE A 67 -3.39 -1.53 -12.87
C PHE A 67 -4.32 -0.60 -13.65
N ASP A 68 -4.56 -0.98 -14.90
CA ASP A 68 -5.48 -0.30 -15.81
C ASP A 68 -6.92 -0.73 -15.51
N GLY A 69 -7.60 0.01 -14.64
CA GLY A 69 -8.96 -0.33 -14.24
C GLY A 69 -9.64 0.67 -13.31
N PRO A 70 -10.96 0.54 -13.12
CA PRO A 70 -11.76 1.40 -12.25
C PRO A 70 -11.64 0.96 -10.77
N HIS A 71 -12.54 1.46 -9.92
CA HIS A 71 -12.68 1.02 -8.53
C HIS A 71 -13.01 -0.48 -8.47
N THR A 72 -12.02 -1.33 -8.19
CA THR A 72 -12.13 -2.79 -8.24
C THR A 72 -11.01 -3.43 -7.43
N ILE A 73 -11.25 -4.65 -6.92
CA ILE A 73 -10.19 -5.53 -6.41
C ILE A 73 -9.56 -6.24 -7.61
N ASN A 74 -8.31 -5.91 -7.98
CA ASN A 74 -7.61 -6.52 -9.12
C ASN A 74 -7.03 -7.89 -8.75
N GLY A 75 -6.43 -8.00 -7.57
CA GLY A 75 -6.03 -9.26 -6.94
C GLY A 75 -4.88 -10.02 -7.59
N ARG A 76 -4.39 -9.64 -8.78
CA ARG A 76 -3.33 -10.38 -9.50
C ARG A 76 -2.00 -10.36 -8.74
N GLY A 77 -1.41 -9.18 -8.51
CA GLY A 77 -0.20 -9.06 -7.71
C GLY A 77 -0.41 -9.46 -6.26
N THR A 78 -1.60 -9.20 -5.72
CA THR A 78 -1.95 -9.50 -4.32
C THR A 78 -1.91 -11.00 -4.02
N TYR A 79 -2.41 -11.87 -4.89
CA TYR A 79 -2.29 -13.31 -4.65
C TYR A 79 -0.83 -13.77 -4.65
N ASP A 80 0.00 -13.27 -5.57
CA ASP A 80 1.44 -13.56 -5.57
C ASP A 80 2.16 -13.06 -4.30
N PHE A 81 1.76 -11.89 -3.81
CA PHE A 81 2.24 -11.34 -2.54
C PHE A 81 1.83 -12.23 -1.35
N LEU A 82 0.57 -12.65 -1.29
CA LEU A 82 0.04 -13.52 -0.23
C LEU A 82 0.71 -14.89 -0.25
N HIS A 83 0.87 -15.52 -1.42
CA HIS A 83 1.59 -16.79 -1.55
C HIS A 83 3.00 -16.71 -0.99
N ARG A 84 3.75 -15.64 -1.30
CA ARG A 84 5.11 -15.42 -0.77
C ARG A 84 5.15 -15.22 0.74
N HIS A 85 4.21 -14.44 1.30
CA HIS A 85 4.30 -13.98 2.69
C HIS A 85 3.53 -14.83 3.70
N LEU A 86 2.59 -15.66 3.25
CA LEU A 86 1.82 -16.58 4.08
C LEU A 86 2.20 -18.06 3.88
N ASP A 87 3.17 -18.34 3.01
CA ASP A 87 3.60 -19.69 2.65
C ASP A 87 2.45 -20.57 2.15
N TRP A 88 1.61 -20.00 1.28
CA TRP A 88 0.44 -20.69 0.72
C TRP A 88 0.80 -21.39 -0.61
N PRO A 89 0.30 -22.61 -0.85
CA PRO A 89 0.51 -23.29 -2.12
C PRO A 89 -0.18 -22.54 -3.27
N ARG A 90 0.52 -22.34 -4.39
CA ARG A 90 -0.08 -21.84 -5.64
C ARG A 90 -1.05 -22.89 -6.18
N ARG A 91 -2.27 -22.47 -6.51
CA ARG A 91 -3.31 -23.30 -7.12
C ARG A 91 -3.57 -22.84 -8.54
#